data_AF-A0A3B8XLI1-F1
#
_entry.id   AF-A0A3B8XLI1-F1
#
_cell.length_a   1.000
_cell.length_b   1.000
_cell.length_c   1.000
_cell.angle_alpha   90.00
_cell.angle_beta   90.00
_cell.angle_gamma   90.00
#
_symmetry.space_group_name_H-M   'P 1'
#
loop_
_entity.id
_entity.type
_entity.pdbx_description
1 polymer ?
#
loop_
_entity_poly.entity_id
_entity_poly.type
_entity_poly.pdbx_seq_one_letter_code
_entity_poly.pdbx_strand_id
1 'polypeptide(L)' 'ITAYLPGTIYDGSEGELYDHKEDPGQLRNLWNDPAYAALKSDLLADLKDAEPPHRTPRLECVAPV' A
#
# COMPACT_ATOMS: atom_id res chain seq x y z
N ILE A 1 2.40 2.74 4.61
CA ILE A 1 2.27 3.05 3.17
C ILE A 1 1.27 2.08 2.57
N THR A 2 0.45 2.53 1.62
CA THR A 2 -0.50 1.71 0.87
C THR A 2 -0.36 2.04 -0.61
N ALA A 3 -0.21 1.04 -1.48
CA ALA A 3 -0.29 1.23 -2.93
C ALA A 3 -1.64 0.73 -3.43
N TYR A 4 -2.32 1.53 -4.25
CA TYR A 4 -3.53 1.06 -4.92
C TYR A 4 -3.08 0.31 -6.17
N LEU A 5 -3.43 -0.97 -6.26
CA LEU A 5 -3.14 -1.75 -7.45
C LEU A 5 -4.16 -1.43 -8.55
N PRO A 6 -3.80 -1.62 -9.83
CA PRO A 6 -4.74 -1.45 -10.93
C PRO A 6 -6.01 -2.28 -10.72
N GLY A 7 -7.15 -1.65 -11.01
CA GLY A 7 -8.45 -2.29 -10.85
C GLY A 7 -9.51 -1.58 -11.69
N THR A 8 -10.77 -1.70 -11.27
CA THR A 8 -11.89 -1.06 -11.98
C THR A 8 -11.89 0.47 -11.85
N ILE A 9 -11.37 1.00 -10.74
CA ILE A 9 -11.45 2.43 -10.39
C ILE A 9 -10.08 3.12 -10.50
N TYR A 10 -8.99 2.42 -10.17
CA TYR A 10 -7.65 2.98 -10.08
C TYR A 10 -6.76 2.44 -11.19
N ASP A 11 -5.93 3.29 -11.75
CA ASP A 11 -4.94 2.90 -12.77
C ASP A 11 -3.65 2.32 -12.15
N GLY A 12 -3.53 2.43 -10.82
CA GLY A 12 -2.43 1.90 -10.04
C GLY A 12 -1.31 2.90 -9.78
N SER A 13 -1.51 4.16 -10.14
CA SER A 13 -0.57 5.25 -9.85
C SER A 13 -0.80 5.89 -8.48
N GLU A 14 -1.95 5.62 -7.85
CA GLU A 14 -2.38 6.21 -6.59
C GLU A 14 -1.98 5.38 -5.36
N GLY A 15 -2.02 6.02 -4.20
CA GLY A 15 -1.74 5.38 -2.92
C GLY A 15 -1.66 6.37 -1.78
N GLU A 16 -1.16 5.90 -0.64
CA GLU A 16 -1.12 6.61 0.63
C GLU A 16 0.27 6.50 1.27
N LEU A 17 0.84 7.67 1.60
CA LEU A 17 2.06 7.77 2.39
C LEU A 17 1.85 8.81 3.49
N TYR A 18 2.08 8.42 4.74
CA TYR A 18 1.93 9.29 5.90
C TYR A 18 3.20 9.24 6.75
N ASP A 19 3.60 10.39 7.28
CA ASP A 19 4.62 10.48 8.31
C ASP A 19 3.95 10.33 9.67
N HIS A 20 3.99 9.14 10.27
CA HIS A 20 3.35 8.92 11.57
C HIS A 20 3.98 9.69 12.73
N LYS A 21 5.20 10.19 12.57
CA LYS A 21 5.89 10.95 13.62
C LYS A 21 5.38 12.39 13.64
N GLU A 22 5.35 13.03 12.48
CA GLU A 22 4.95 14.44 12.35
C GLU A 22 3.45 14.61 12.08
N ASP A 23 2.79 13.57 11.55
CA ASP A 23 1.35 13.51 11.28
C ASP A 23 0.73 12.20 11.83
N PRO A 24 0.59 12.06 13.16
CA PRO A 24 -0.02 10.87 13.78
C PRO A 24 -1.48 10.65 13.35
N GLY A 25 -2.17 11.71 12.94
CA GLY A 25 -3.55 11.69 12.46
C GLY A 25 -3.70 11.30 11.00
N GLN A 26 -2.61 11.14 10.25
CA GLN A 26 -2.61 10.76 8.83
C GLN A 26 -3.47 11.70 7.97
N LEU A 27 -3.39 13.00 8.23
CA LEU A 27 -4.20 14.01 7.56
C LEU A 27 -3.59 14.46 6.23
N ARG A 28 -2.26 14.40 6.08
CA ARG A 28 -1.55 14.83 4.86
C ARG A 28 -0.98 13.62 4.13
N ASN A 29 -1.62 13.24 3.02
CA ASN A 29 -1.07 12.22 2.13
C ASN A 29 0.13 12.78 1.33
N LEU A 30 1.30 12.16 1.51
CA LEU A 30 2.58 12.50 0.90
C LEU A 30 2.88 11.71 -0.39
N TRP A 31 1.94 10.89 -0.87
CA TRP A 31 2.16 9.96 -1.99
C TRP A 31 2.77 10.61 -3.25
N ASN A 32 2.35 11.84 -3.55
CA ASN A 32 2.78 12.62 -4.72
C ASN A 32 3.82 13.68 -4.38
N ASP A 33 4.30 13.75 -3.14
CA ASP A 33 5.32 14.72 -2.74
C ASP A 33 6.70 14.26 -3.26
N PRO A 34 7.35 15.03 -4.16
CA PRO A 34 8.62 14.62 -4.76
C PRO A 34 9.75 14.48 -3.73
N ALA A 35 9.68 15.18 -2.59
CA ALA A 35 10.66 15.03 -1.52
C ALA A 35 10.66 13.63 -0.89
N TYR A 36 9.55 12.89 -1.03
CA TYR A 36 9.37 11.56 -0.47
C TYR A 36 9.48 10.44 -1.53
N ALA A 37 9.83 10.77 -2.78
CA ALA A 37 9.83 9.79 -3.88
C ALA A 37 10.79 8.60 -3.63
N ALA A 38 11.99 8.87 -3.11
CA ALA A 38 12.96 7.82 -2.79
C ALA A 38 12.45 6.92 -1.65
N LEU A 39 12.03 7.54 -0.53
CA LEU A 39 11.47 6.80 0.61
C LEU A 39 10.24 5.97 0.22
N LYS A 40 9.36 6.51 -0.64
CA LYS A 40 8.22 5.77 -1.18
C LYS A 40 8.68 4.52 -1.92
N SER A 41 9.67 4.65 -2.80
CA SER A 41 10.23 3.51 -3.54
C SER A 41 10.79 2.44 -2.61
N ASP A 42 11.57 2.84 -1.61
CA ASP A 42 12.19 1.91 -0.65
C ASP A 42 11.13 1.17 0.17
N LEU A 43 10.13 1.89 0.71
CA LEU A 43 9.07 1.27 1.50
C LEU A 43 8.18 0.32 0.68
N LEU A 44 7.98 0.59 -0.61
CA LEU A 44 7.25 -0.33 -1.49
C LEU A 44 8.05 -1.60 -1.76
N ALA A 45 9.38 -1.50 -1.90
CA ALA A 45 10.25 -2.66 -2.02
C ALA A 45 10.24 -3.50 -0.74
N ASP A 46 10.42 -2.86 0.43
CA ASP A 46 10.36 -3.53 1.74
C ASP A 46 9.02 -4.24 1.96
N LEU A 47 7.91 -3.60 1.59
CA LEU A 47 6.58 -4.19 1.68
C LEU A 47 6.47 -5.44 0.80
N LYS A 48 7.03 -5.41 -0.42
CA LYS A 48 6.98 -6.53 -1.35
C LYS A 48 7.83 -7.70 -0.86
N ASP A 49 9.00 -7.41 -0.32
CA ASP A 49 9.93 -8.43 0.21
C ASP A 49 9.40 -9.07 1.49
N ALA A 50 8.60 -8.33 2.27
CA ALA A 50 7.95 -8.83 3.49
C ALA A 50 6.65 -9.63 3.22
N GLU A 51 6.19 -9.73 1.98
CA GLU A 51 4.92 -10.41 1.66
C GLU A 51 5.03 -11.93 1.95
N PRO A 52 4.17 -12.48 2.84
CA PRO A 52 4.19 -13.90 3.12
C PRO A 52 3.72 -14.71 1.91
N PRO A 53 4.17 -15.97 1.77
CA PRO A 53 3.71 -16.83 0.69
C PRO A 53 2.20 -17.04 0.75
N HIS A 54 1.58 -17.22 -0.41
CA HIS A 54 0.15 -17.50 -0.50
C HIS A 54 -0.24 -18.73 0.32
N ARG A 55 -1.28 -18.57 1.12
CA ARG A 55 -1.79 -19.64 1.96
C ARG A 55 -2.31 -20.80 1.11
N THR A 56 -1.80 -22.01 1.40
CA THR A 56 -2.24 -23.27 0.78
C THR A 56 -2.61 -24.30 1.86
N PRO A 57 -3.81 -24.92 1.83
CA PRO A 57 -4.89 -24.69 0.88
C PRO A 57 -5.59 -23.33 1.10
N ARG A 58 -6.25 -22.84 0.05
CA ARG A 58 -7.09 -21.64 0.10
C ARG A 58 -8.20 -21.82 1.14
N LEU A 59 -8.62 -20.71 1.77
CA LEU A 59 -9.82 -20.71 2.59
C LEU A 59 -11.03 -21.18 1.78
N GLU A 60 -11.86 -22.01 2.43
CA GLU A 60 -13.19 -22.35 1.90
C GLU A 60 -14.05 -21.09 1.84
N CYS A 61 -14.73 -20.89 0.72
CA CYS A 61 -15.70 -19.81 0.58
C CYS A 61 -17.02 -20.27 1.19
N VAL A 62 -17.25 -19.93 2.46
CA VAL A 62 -18.43 -20.40 3.22
C VAL A 62 -19.67 -19.52 3.01
N ALA A 63 -19.54 -18.39 2.31
CA ALA A 63 -20.65 -17.52 1.95
C ALA A 63 -20.37 -16.85 0.59
N PRO A 64 -21.24 -16.99 -0.41
CA PRO A 64 -21.15 -16.22 -1.65
C PRO A 64 -21.60 -14.77 -1.43
N VAL A 65 -21.02 -13.86 -2.20
CA VAL A 65 -21.41 -12.44 -2.32
C VAL A 65 -22.41 -12.28 -3.46
#